data_AF-A0A6N2ERA7-F1
#
_entry.id   AF-A0A6N2ERA7-F1
#
_cell.length_a   1.000
_cell.length_b   1.000
_cell.length_c   1.000
_cell.angle_alpha   90.00
_cell.angle_beta   90.00
_cell.angle_gamma   90.00
#
_symmetry.space_group_name_H-M   'P 1'
#
loop_
_entity.id
_entity.type
_entity.pdbx_description
1 polymer ?
#
loop_
_entity_poly.entity_id
_entity_poly.type
_entity_poly.pdbx_seq_one_letter_code
_entity_poly.pdbx_strand_id
1 'polypeptide(L)'
;EFSQPIETPYPAPAGSPLQPIPSAAGAFVPSLFGDVCIPDLNGDGVVDADDFFLFLQFFADGDSRADINADGVIDADDFFEFLNLFAAGC
;
A
#
# COMPACT_ATOMS: atom_id res chain seq x y z
N GLU A 1 24.39 -31.69 13.24
CA GLU A 1 24.74 -30.72 12.18
C GLU A 1 23.51 -30.50 11.33
N PHE A 2 22.90 -29.31 11.39
CA PHE A 2 21.72 -28.97 10.59
C PHE A 2 22.14 -27.91 9.58
N SER A 3 22.73 -28.36 8.48
CA SER A 3 22.94 -27.55 7.28
C SER A 3 21.75 -27.77 6.36
N GLN A 4 20.88 -26.77 6.25
CA GLN A 4 20.16 -26.52 5.01
C GLN A 4 20.07 -25.00 4.78
N PRO A 5 20.54 -24.47 3.64
CA PRO A 5 20.32 -23.08 3.26
C PRO A 5 18.89 -22.94 2.74
N ILE A 6 18.07 -22.12 3.38
CA ILE A 6 16.77 -21.74 2.83
C ILE A 6 16.93 -20.54 1.90
N GLU A 7 17.56 -20.77 0.75
CA GLU A 7 17.26 -20.00 -0.44
C GLU A 7 16.08 -20.69 -1.13
N THR A 8 14.88 -20.18 -0.92
CA THR A 8 13.86 -20.28 -1.97
C THR A 8 13.70 -18.88 -2.54
N PRO A 9 14.08 -18.64 -3.80
CA PRO A 9 13.65 -17.45 -4.52
C PRO A 9 12.13 -17.52 -4.55
N TYR A 10 11.48 -16.60 -3.85
CA TYR A 10 10.05 -16.41 -4.04
C TYR A 10 9.87 -15.98 -5.49
N PRO A 11 9.17 -16.75 -6.35
CA PRO A 11 8.86 -16.24 -7.67
C PRO A 11 7.91 -15.06 -7.48
N ALA A 12 8.36 -13.86 -7.85
CA ALA A 12 7.46 -12.73 -7.99
C ALA A 12 6.26 -13.18 -8.86
N PRO A 13 5.00 -12.95 -8.45
CA PRO A 13 3.89 -13.18 -9.33
C PRO A 13 4.11 -12.32 -10.57
N ALA A 14 4.13 -12.98 -11.73
CA ALA A 14 4.28 -12.31 -13.01
C ALA A 14 3.28 -11.15 -13.07
N GLY A 15 3.81 -9.93 -13.27
CA GLY A 15 3.02 -8.72 -13.38
C GLY A 15 1.86 -8.93 -14.34
N SER A 16 0.65 -8.63 -13.86
CA SER A 16 -0.53 -8.68 -14.71
C SER A 16 -0.36 -7.68 -15.86
N PRO A 17 -0.76 -8.04 -17.09
CA PRO A 17 -0.54 -7.21 -18.26
C PRO A 17 -1.37 -5.94 -18.19
N LEU A 18 -0.77 -4.86 -18.70
CA LEU A 18 -1.34 -3.55 -19.05
C LEU A 18 -2.87 -3.55 -19.08
N GLN A 19 -3.51 -2.90 -18.09
CA GLN A 19 -4.94 -2.66 -18.16
C GLN A 19 -5.24 -1.61 -19.26
N PRO A 20 -6.30 -1.78 -20.08
CA PRO A 20 -6.57 -0.90 -21.21
C PRO A 20 -6.94 0.53 -20.77
N ILE A 21 -6.41 1.54 -21.47
CA ILE A 21 -6.94 2.90 -21.39
C ILE A 21 -8.40 2.94 -21.89
N PRO A 22 -9.41 3.31 -21.08
CA PRO A 22 -10.74 3.54 -21.61
C PRO A 22 -10.75 4.89 -22.35
N SER A 23 -10.78 4.84 -23.68
CA SER A 23 -11.06 5.99 -24.52
C SER A 23 -12.56 6.09 -24.76
N ALA A 24 -13.27 6.93 -24.00
CA ALA A 24 -14.57 7.47 -24.42
C ALA A 24 -14.97 8.67 -23.57
N ALA A 25 -15.04 9.82 -24.25
CA ALA A 25 -15.81 11.02 -23.97
C ALA A 25 -16.88 10.91 -22.86
N GLY A 26 -16.54 11.39 -21.68
CA GLY A 26 -17.45 11.78 -20.62
C GLY A 26 -16.71 12.79 -19.77
N ALA A 27 -17.24 13.99 -19.60
CA ALA A 27 -16.58 15.07 -18.88
C ALA A 27 -16.14 14.57 -17.49
N PHE A 28 -14.83 14.49 -17.28
CA PHE A 28 -14.21 14.30 -15.97
C PHE A 28 -14.66 15.48 -15.11
N VAL A 29 -15.63 15.24 -14.23
CA VAL A 29 -15.59 15.93 -12.96
C VAL A 29 -14.49 15.20 -12.20
N PRO A 30 -13.32 15.81 -11.94
CA PRO A 30 -12.44 15.20 -10.96
C PRO A 30 -13.29 15.13 -9.70
N SER A 31 -13.43 13.93 -9.12
CA SER A 31 -13.85 13.87 -7.73
C SER A 31 -12.79 14.67 -6.98
N LEU A 32 -13.10 15.92 -6.62
CA LEU A 32 -12.21 16.77 -5.84
C LEU A 32 -12.00 16.20 -4.42
N PHE A 33 -12.72 15.11 -4.13
CA PHE A 33 -12.56 14.19 -3.03
C PHE A 33 -12.59 12.79 -3.64
N GLY A 34 -11.47 12.33 -4.21
CA GLY A 34 -11.28 10.88 -4.31
C GLY A 34 -11.46 10.32 -2.90
N ASP A 35 -12.25 9.26 -2.73
CA ASP A 35 -12.39 8.61 -1.43
C ASP A 35 -10.96 8.42 -0.88
N VAL A 36 -10.69 9.00 0.28
CA VAL A 36 -9.35 9.01 0.85
C VAL A 36 -8.97 7.57 1.10
N CYS A 37 -8.15 7.01 0.22
CA CYS A 37 -7.65 5.66 0.36
C CYS A 37 -6.40 5.74 1.24
N ILE A 38 -6.61 5.59 2.54
CA ILE A 38 -5.54 5.64 3.55
C ILE A 38 -4.33 4.75 3.19
N PRO A 39 -4.49 3.51 2.66
CA PRO A 39 -3.33 2.69 2.34
C PRO A 39 -2.61 3.08 1.03
N ASP A 40 -3.13 4.01 0.22
CA ASP A 40 -2.43 4.58 -0.95
C ASP A 40 -1.54 5.74 -0.47
N LEU A 41 -0.33 5.40 -0.05
CA LEU A 41 0.60 6.33 0.58
C LEU A 41 1.42 7.12 -0.44
N ASN A 42 1.57 6.59 -1.65
CA ASN A 42 2.29 7.28 -2.72
C ASN A 42 1.37 8.22 -3.55
N GLY A 43 0.04 8.05 -3.43
CA GLY A 43 -1.00 8.88 -4.03
C GLY A 43 -1.22 8.64 -5.53
N ASP A 44 -0.88 7.46 -6.03
CA ASP A 44 -1.00 7.11 -7.45
C ASP A 44 -2.36 6.49 -7.82
N GLY A 45 -3.21 6.23 -6.83
CA GLY A 45 -4.54 5.65 -6.98
C GLY A 45 -4.57 4.13 -7.01
N VAL A 46 -3.47 3.45 -6.69
CA VAL A 46 -3.36 2.00 -6.62
C VAL A 46 -2.71 1.62 -5.28
N VAL A 47 -3.33 0.70 -4.55
CA VAL A 47 -2.74 0.13 -3.33
C VAL A 47 -1.94 -1.10 -3.69
N ASP A 48 -0.61 -1.02 -3.63
CA ASP A 48 0.26 -2.13 -3.95
C ASP A 48 1.56 -2.20 -3.12
N ALA A 49 2.51 -3.03 -3.56
CA ALA A 49 3.75 -3.25 -2.82
C ALA A 49 4.55 -1.96 -2.59
N ASP A 50 4.43 -0.95 -3.46
CA ASP A 50 5.12 0.32 -3.30
C ASP A 50 4.62 1.07 -2.05
N ASP A 51 3.30 1.05 -1.78
CA ASP A 51 2.74 1.62 -0.54
C ASP A 51 3.16 0.84 0.69
N PHE A 52 3.23 -0.49 0.59
CA PHE A 52 3.69 -1.34 1.68
C PHE A 52 5.13 -1.01 2.08
N PHE A 53 6.04 -0.88 1.12
CA PHE A 53 7.43 -0.50 1.42
C PHE A 53 7.53 0.94 1.92
N LEU A 54 6.69 1.84 1.43
CA LEU A 54 6.63 3.22 1.90
C LEU A 54 6.15 3.30 3.36
N PHE A 55 5.14 2.51 3.73
CA PHE A 55 4.68 2.35 5.11
C PHE A 55 5.81 1.86 6.02
N LEU A 56 6.55 0.81 5.63
CA LEU A 56 7.67 0.30 6.43
C LEU A 56 8.76 1.36 6.65
N GLN A 57 9.02 2.22 5.67
CA GLN A 57 9.97 3.33 5.81
C GLN A 57 9.45 4.35 6.83
N PHE A 58 8.19 4.80 6.71
CA PHE A 58 7.58 5.74 7.65
C PHE A 58 7.55 5.17 9.08
N PHE A 59 7.19 3.90 9.22
CA PHE A 59 7.12 3.21 10.49
C PHE A 59 8.50 3.12 11.17
N ALA A 60 9.55 2.77 10.42
CA ALA A 60 10.91 2.69 10.94
C ALA A 60 11.50 4.06 11.32
N ASP A 61 11.11 5.11 10.60
CA ASP A 61 11.55 6.49 10.85
C ASP A 61 10.76 7.19 11.98
N GLY A 62 9.65 6.59 12.44
CA GLY A 62 8.73 7.24 13.37
C GLY A 62 8.03 8.47 12.76
N ASP A 63 7.78 8.43 11.45
CA ASP A 63 7.09 9.48 10.71
C ASP A 63 5.59 9.43 11.03
N SER A 64 4.97 10.59 11.32
CA SER A 64 3.54 10.67 11.66
C SER A 64 2.60 10.17 10.57
N ARG A 65 3.09 9.95 9.34
CA ARG A 65 2.31 9.28 8.27
C ARG A 65 2.09 7.79 8.51
N ALA A 66 2.84 7.18 9.43
CA ALA A 66 2.62 5.81 9.88
C ALA A 66 1.62 5.69 11.04
N ASP A 67 1.09 6.81 11.56
CA ASP A 67 -0.02 6.82 12.54
C ASP A 67 -1.35 6.65 11.79
N ILE A 68 -1.67 5.39 11.47
CA ILE A 68 -2.79 5.01 10.62
C ILE A 68 -4.10 5.05 11.39
N ASN A 69 -4.06 4.71 12.69
CA ASN A 69 -5.24 4.75 13.55
C ASN A 69 -5.52 6.18 14.10
N ALA A 70 -4.60 7.12 13.89
CA ALA A 70 -4.66 8.53 14.29
C ALA A 70 -4.76 8.75 15.81
N ASP A 71 -4.15 7.88 16.61
CA ASP A 71 -4.14 7.99 18.07
C ASP A 71 -2.96 8.81 18.62
N GLY A 72 -2.01 9.18 17.76
CA GLY A 72 -0.84 9.99 18.10
C GLY A 72 0.38 9.19 18.56
N VAL A 73 0.33 7.86 18.49
CA VAL A 73 1.42 6.94 18.83
C VAL A 73 1.66 6.01 17.64
N ILE A 74 2.90 5.93 17.17
CA ILE A 74 3.27 4.98 16.11
C ILE A 74 3.66 3.65 16.77
N ASP A 75 2.80 2.63 16.67
CA ASP A 75 3.06 1.32 17.25
C ASP A 75 2.45 0.15 16.46
N ALA A 76 2.41 -1.05 17.07
CA ALA A 76 1.93 -2.24 16.39
C ALA A 76 0.46 -2.15 15.94
N ASP A 77 -0.35 -1.32 16.57
CA ASP A 77 -1.75 -1.15 16.20
C ASP A 77 -1.89 -0.48 14.83
N ASP A 78 -1.02 0.49 14.49
CA ASP A 78 -0.95 1.06 13.14
C ASP A 78 -0.57 0.05 12.08
N PHE A 79 0.36 -0.84 12.42
CA PHE A 79 0.81 -1.89 11.51
C PHE A 79 -0.35 -2.83 11.16
N PHE A 80 -1.13 -3.25 12.16
CA PHE A 80 -2.29 -4.10 11.91
C PHE A 80 -3.42 -3.36 11.19
N GLU A 81 -3.65 -2.08 11.51
CA GLU A 81 -4.65 -1.27 10.81
C GLU A 81 -4.26 -1.07 9.34
N PHE A 82 -3.00 -0.77 9.06
CA PHE A 82 -2.48 -0.69 7.69
C PHE A 82 -2.73 -1.99 6.92
N LEU A 83 -2.42 -3.16 7.50
CA LEU A 83 -2.67 -4.45 6.84
C LEU A 83 -4.16 -4.72 6.57
N ASN A 84 -5.04 -4.32 7.48
CA ASN A 84 -6.48 -4.46 7.29
C ASN A 84 -6.96 -3.61 6.10
N LEU A 85 -6.53 -2.36 6.04
CA LEU A 85 -6.86 -1.43 4.96
C LEU A 85 -6.22 -1.87 3.64
N PHE A 86 -4.96 -2.27 3.65
CA PHE A 86 -4.22 -2.76 2.49
C PHE A 86 -4.90 -3.97 1.84
N ALA A 87 -5.38 -4.93 2.65
CA ALA A 87 -6.09 -6.10 2.15
C ALA A 87 -7.51 -5.77 1.64
N ALA A 88 -8.13 -4.70 2.14
CA ALA A 88 -9.41 -4.20 1.66
C ALA A 88 -9.27 -3.40 0.35
N GLY A 89 -8.12 -2.76 0.12
CA GLY A 89 -7.84 -1.88 -1.01
C GLY A 89 -8.57 -0.54 -0.91
N CYS A 90 -8.81 0.06 -2.08
CA CYS A 90 -9.79 1.14 -2.31
C CYS A 90 -10.97 0.56 -3.12
#